data_AF-A0A947ZQW8-F1
#
_entry.id   AF-A0A947ZQW8-F1
#
_cell.length_a   1.000
_cell.length_b   1.000
_cell.length_c   1.000
_cell.angle_alpha   90.00
_cell.angle_beta   90.00
_cell.angle_gamma   90.00
#
_symmetry.space_group_name_H-M   'P 1'
#
loop_
_entity.id
_entity.type
_entity.pdbx_description
1 polymer ?
#
loop_
_entity_poly.entity_id
_entity_poly.type
_entity_poly.pdbx_seq_one_letter_code
_entity_poly.pdbx_strand_id
1 'polypeptide(L)'
;MNALNIKEILTGPISTYKGSESTRSMIEKQIKERWGEKELKNYDPLHTARTFHSWIALGFRVKKGEKALKSITFIEVKDNKGNLLNKVKRPCSLFFYKQVEKIK
;
A
#
# COMPACT_ATOMS: atom_id res chain seq x y z
N MET A 1 0.98 -22.80 10.83
CA MET A 1 1.33 -21.52 10.15
C MET A 1 0.04 -20.94 9.61
N ASN A 2 -0.53 -19.90 10.26
CA ASN A 2 -1.78 -19.31 9.83
C ASN A 2 -1.54 -18.51 8.55
N ALA A 3 -1.90 -19.08 7.41
CA ALA A 3 -2.04 -18.33 6.17
C ALA A 3 -3.00 -17.15 6.44
N LEU A 4 -2.54 -15.94 6.16
CA LEU A 4 -3.41 -14.76 6.18
C LEU A 4 -4.60 -15.02 5.26
N ASN A 5 -5.81 -14.86 5.78
CA ASN A 5 -7.02 -14.98 4.97
C ASN A 5 -7.16 -13.71 4.11
N ILE A 6 -6.69 -13.77 2.88
CA ILE A 6 -6.76 -12.65 1.92
C ILE A 6 -8.19 -12.13 1.78
N LYS A 7 -9.21 -12.99 1.91
CA LYS A 7 -10.62 -12.58 1.83
C LYS A 7 -10.97 -11.55 2.90
N GLU A 8 -10.50 -11.73 4.15
CA GLU A 8 -10.74 -10.77 5.24
C GLU A 8 -10.13 -9.39 4.93
N ILE A 9 -8.95 -9.37 4.32
CA ILE A 9 -8.25 -8.14 3.94
C ILE A 9 -9.00 -7.41 2.82
N LEU A 10 -9.49 -8.16 1.82
CA LEU A 10 -10.22 -7.61 0.67
C LEU A 10 -11.62 -7.07 1.04
N THR A 11 -12.24 -7.57 2.11
CA THR A 11 -13.52 -7.05 2.61
C THR A 11 -13.36 -5.96 3.67
N GLY A 12 -12.12 -5.62 4.04
CA GLY A 12 -11.81 -4.66 5.10
C GLY A 12 -11.86 -3.19 4.66
N PRO A 13 -11.62 -2.25 5.59
CA PRO A 13 -11.63 -0.80 5.32
C PRO A 13 -10.62 -0.40 4.24
N ILE A 14 -10.96 0.45 3.27
CA ILE A 14 -10.04 0.83 2.17
C ILE A 14 -8.80 1.62 2.64
N SER A 15 -7.73 1.58 1.84
CA SER A 15 -6.52 2.38 2.03
C SER A 15 -6.74 3.83 1.60
N THR A 16 -5.74 4.68 1.84
CA THR A 16 -5.76 6.08 1.37
C THR A 16 -5.42 6.22 -0.12
N TYR A 17 -5.39 5.13 -0.88
CA TYR A 17 -5.10 5.16 -2.30
C TYR A 17 -6.19 5.94 -3.06
N LYS A 18 -5.76 6.85 -3.96
CA LYS A 18 -6.63 7.79 -4.69
C LYS A 18 -6.73 7.49 -6.19
N GLY A 19 -6.33 6.30 -6.65
CA GLY A 19 -6.45 5.93 -8.07
C GLY A 19 -5.26 6.28 -8.96
N SER A 20 -4.08 6.58 -8.39
CA SER A 20 -2.87 6.87 -9.18
C SER A 20 -2.36 5.63 -9.95
N GLU A 21 -2.59 5.59 -11.27
CA GLU A 21 -2.13 4.50 -12.14
C GLU A 21 -0.61 4.31 -12.11
N SER A 22 0.14 5.42 -12.05
CA SER A 22 1.61 5.37 -11.94
C SER A 22 2.08 4.70 -10.65
N THR A 23 1.39 4.97 -9.53
CA THR A 23 1.63 4.27 -8.27
C THR A 23 1.30 2.79 -8.39
N ARG A 24 0.16 2.47 -9.01
CA ARG A 24 -0.28 1.09 -9.22
C ARG A 24 0.77 0.28 -9.99
N SER A 25 1.19 0.77 -11.16
CA SER A 25 2.17 0.12 -12.02
C SER A 25 3.53 -0.06 -11.32
N MET A 26 3.97 0.95 -10.55
CA MET A 26 5.23 0.89 -9.80
C MET A 26 5.20 -0.20 -8.70
N ILE A 27 4.06 -0.37 -8.05
CA ILE A 27 3.87 -1.41 -7.04
C ILE A 27 3.74 -2.78 -7.68
N GLU A 28 2.98 -2.92 -8.77
CA GLU A 28 2.86 -4.16 -9.54
C GLU A 28 4.25 -4.68 -9.98
N LYS A 29 5.10 -3.79 -10.51
CA LYS A 29 6.46 -4.15 -10.90
C LYS A 29 7.26 -4.73 -9.72
N GLN A 30 7.20 -4.08 -8.56
CA GLN A 30 7.93 -4.56 -7.37
C GLN A 30 7.34 -5.85 -6.80
N ILE A 31 6.02 -6.04 -6.86
CA ILE A 31 5.38 -7.31 -6.45
C ILE A 31 5.83 -8.44 -7.38
N LYS A 32 5.82 -8.19 -8.69
CA LYS A 32 6.28 -9.15 -9.70
C LYS A 32 7.76 -9.52 -9.50
N GLU A 33 8.62 -8.54 -9.22
CA GLU A 33 10.05 -8.78 -8.96
C GLU A 33 10.30 -9.60 -7.69
N ARG A 34 9.51 -9.41 -6.63
CA ARG A 34 9.73 -10.07 -5.33
C ARG A 34 9.06 -11.43 -5.18
N TRP A 35 7.86 -11.59 -5.73
CA TRP A 35 7.02 -12.78 -5.51
C TRP A 35 6.51 -13.42 -6.80
N GLY A 36 6.83 -12.85 -7.96
CA GLY A 36 6.43 -13.36 -9.26
C GLY A 36 5.06 -12.88 -9.71
N GLU A 37 4.79 -13.10 -11.00
CA GLU A 37 3.58 -12.61 -11.69
C GLU A 37 2.29 -13.22 -11.13
N LYS A 38 2.34 -14.46 -10.64
CA LYS A 38 1.19 -15.13 -10.02
C LYS A 38 0.64 -14.39 -8.81
N GLU A 39 1.46 -13.56 -8.18
CA GLU A 39 1.08 -12.80 -6.99
C GLU A 39 0.30 -11.52 -7.33
N LEU A 40 0.38 -11.04 -8.57
CA LEU A 40 -0.36 -9.85 -9.03
C LEU A 40 -1.88 -10.03 -8.96
N LYS A 41 -2.38 -11.27 -9.06
CA LYS A 41 -3.81 -11.55 -8.90
C LYS A 41 -4.34 -11.24 -7.50
N ASN A 42 -3.46 -11.20 -6.51
CA ASN A 42 -3.77 -10.87 -5.12
C ASN A 42 -3.48 -9.39 -4.82
N TYR A 43 -3.09 -8.60 -5.82
CA TYR A 43 -2.81 -7.19 -5.64
C TYR A 43 -4.06 -6.34 -5.89
N ASP A 44 -4.57 -5.81 -4.80
CA ASP A 44 -5.53 -4.72 -4.76
C ASP A 44 -4.90 -3.50 -4.04
N PRO A 45 -4.69 -2.36 -4.73
CA PRO A 45 -4.16 -1.14 -4.13
C PRO A 45 -4.98 -0.58 -2.96
N LEU A 46 -6.29 -0.83 -2.93
CA LEU A 46 -7.18 -0.37 -1.87
C LEU A 46 -7.08 -1.24 -0.62
N HIS A 47 -6.74 -2.52 -0.76
CA HIS A 47 -6.87 -3.47 0.34
C HIS A 47 -5.56 -4.12 0.78
N THR A 48 -4.67 -4.41 -0.16
CA THR A 48 -3.54 -5.34 0.04
C THR A 48 -2.18 -4.66 0.02
N ALA A 49 -2.10 -3.38 -0.34
CA ALA A 49 -0.90 -2.55 -0.23
C ALA A 49 -1.20 -1.30 0.61
N ARG A 50 -0.65 -1.26 1.82
CA ARG A 50 -0.95 -0.21 2.81
C ARG A 50 0.30 0.30 3.50
N THR A 51 0.20 1.49 4.08
CA THR A 51 1.24 2.03 4.94
C THR A 51 1.36 1.19 6.23
N PHE A 52 2.53 1.26 6.87
CA PHE A 52 2.80 0.58 8.13
C PHE A 52 1.72 0.86 9.19
N HIS A 53 1.38 2.14 9.37
CA HIS A 53 0.37 2.56 10.35
C HIS A 53 -1.03 2.01 10.00
N SER A 54 -1.39 1.98 8.71
CA SER A 54 -2.68 1.40 8.30
C SER A 54 -2.75 -0.10 8.55
N TRP A 55 -1.65 -0.85 8.43
CA TRP A 55 -1.62 -2.26 8.81
C TRP A 55 -1.80 -2.45 10.31
N ILE A 56 -1.14 -1.63 11.14
CA ILE A 56 -1.29 -1.67 12.60
C ILE A 56 -2.74 -1.42 13.02
N ALA A 57 -3.38 -0.41 12.42
CA ALA A 57 -4.80 -0.10 12.70
C ALA A 57 -5.74 -1.27 12.36
N LEU A 58 -5.35 -2.16 11.45
CA LEU A 58 -6.09 -3.37 11.08
C LEU A 58 -5.70 -4.60 11.92
N GLY A 59 -4.85 -4.44 12.94
CA GLY A 59 -4.37 -5.54 13.78
C GLY A 59 -3.29 -6.40 13.12
N PHE A 60 -2.55 -5.84 12.16
CA PHE A 60 -1.41 -6.50 11.52
C PHE A 60 -0.11 -5.76 11.80
N ARG A 61 1.00 -6.49 11.87
CA ARG A 61 2.34 -5.92 11.95
C ARG A 61 3.16 -6.36 10.74
N VAL A 62 4.05 -5.50 10.27
CA VAL A 62 5.06 -5.88 9.27
C VAL A 62 6.06 -6.86 9.91
N LYS A 63 6.38 -7.95 9.20
CA LYS A 63 7.36 -8.94 9.63
C LYS A 63 8.74 -8.30 9.76
N LYS A 64 9.52 -8.76 10.73
CA LYS A 64 10.87 -8.22 10.98
C LYS A 64 11.77 -8.42 9.76
N GLY A 65 12.45 -7.35 9.34
CA GLY A 65 13.39 -7.37 8.20
C GLY A 65 12.77 -7.12 6.82
N GLU A 66 11.44 -6.99 6.73
CA GLU A 66 10.76 -6.70 5.46
C GLU A 66 11.07 -5.27 4.97
N LYS A 67 11.35 -5.14 3.67
CA LYS A 67 11.59 -3.85 3.02
C LYS A 67 10.29 -3.31 2.44
N ALA A 68 10.01 -2.02 2.62
CA ALA A 68 8.84 -1.41 1.98
C ALA A 68 8.89 -1.50 0.44
N LEU A 69 7.71 -1.52 -0.17
CA LEU A 69 7.51 -1.20 -1.58
C LEU A 69 7.49 0.33 -1.71
N LYS A 70 8.31 0.85 -2.61
CA LYS A 70 8.45 2.29 -2.81
C LYS A 70 7.35 2.78 -3.75
N SER A 71 6.53 3.72 -3.29
CA SER A 71 5.60 4.47 -4.14
C SER A 71 5.82 5.97 -4.02
N ILE A 72 5.14 6.72 -4.88
CA ILE A 72 5.17 8.17 -4.89
C ILE A 72 3.72 8.65 -4.84
N THR A 73 3.44 9.59 -3.95
CA THR A 73 2.19 10.32 -3.92
C THR A 73 2.43 11.78 -4.27
N PHE A 74 1.44 12.43 -4.87
CA PHE A 74 1.46 13.86 -5.17
C PHE A 74 0.51 14.56 -4.19
N ILE A 75 1.04 15.51 -3.43
CA ILE A 75 0.25 16.34 -2.52
C ILE A 75 0.04 17.68 -3.19
N GLU A 76 -1.22 18.03 -3.38
CA GLU A 76 -1.63 19.34 -3.86
C GLU A 76 -1.52 20.36 -2.74
N VAL A 77 -0.63 21.35 -2.90
CA VAL A 77 -0.52 22.50 -2.03
C VAL A 77 -1.46 23.57 -2.57
N LYS A 78 -2.45 23.95 -1.76
CA LYS A 78 -3.41 25.01 -2.09
C LYS A 78 -3.11 26.25 -1.27
N ASP A 79 -3.36 27.42 -1.85
CA ASP A 79 -3.32 28.69 -1.14
C ASP A 79 -4.53 28.83 -0.19
N ASN A 80 -4.53 29.84 0.68
CA ASN A 80 -5.65 30.16 1.58
C ASN A 80 -6.97 30.45 0.84
N LYS A 81 -6.90 30.72 -0.48
CA LYS A 81 -8.07 30.91 -1.38
C LYS A 81 -8.50 29.64 -2.12
N GLY A 82 -7.87 28.49 -1.86
CA GLY A 82 -8.20 27.21 -2.49
C GLY A 82 -7.57 26.97 -3.87
N ASN A 83 -6.81 27.93 -4.40
CA ASN A 83 -6.10 27.80 -5.67
C ASN A 83 -4.91 26.84 -5.55
N LEU A 84 -4.72 25.96 -6.53
CA LEU A 84 -3.57 25.05 -6.61
C LEU A 84 -2.28 25.85 -6.84
N LEU A 85 -1.42 25.90 -5.82
CA LEU A 85 -0.10 26.55 -5.90
C LEU A 85 0.94 25.59 -6.49
N ASN A 86 1.00 24.36 -5.98
CA ASN A 86 2.05 23.41 -6.34
C ASN A 86 1.61 21.94 -6.14
N LYS A 87 2.27 21.02 -6.86
CA LYS A 87 2.18 19.58 -6.60
C LYS A 87 3.52 19.08 -6.08
N VAL A 88 3.53 18.67 -4.80
CA VAL A 88 4.75 18.17 -4.15
C VAL A 88 4.77 16.65 -4.23
N LYS A 89 5.85 16.12 -4.80
CA LYS A 89 6.13 14.68 -4.84
C LYS A 89 6.58 14.22 -3.46
N ARG A 90 5.90 13.24 -2.86
CA ARG A 90 6.29 12.62 -1.60
C ARG A 90 6.48 11.11 -1.78
N PRO A 91 7.58 10.53 -1.30
CA PRO A 91 7.72 9.08 -1.26
C PRO A 91 6.74 8.52 -0.22
N CYS A 92 6.12 7.40 -0.53
CA CYS A 92 5.28 6.65 0.38
C CYS A 92 5.79 5.20 0.46
N SER A 93 5.89 4.68 1.69
CA SER A 93 6.30 3.31 1.95
C SER A 93 5.06 2.45 2.17
N LEU A 94 4.84 1.51 1.25
CA LEU A 94 3.75 0.56 1.30
C LEU A 94 4.27 -0.84 1.62
N PHE A 95 3.43 -1.67 2.23
CA PHE A 95 3.70 -3.06 2.52
C PHE A 95 2.58 -3.90 1.94
N PHE A 96 2.96 -4.97 1.24
CA PHE A 96 2.03 -5.92 0.66
C PHE A 96 1.58 -6.97 1.69
N TYR A 97 0.43 -7.61 1.49
CA TYR A 97 -0.14 -8.54 2.47
C TYR A 97 0.83 -9.68 2.88
N LYS A 98 1.75 -10.10 2.00
CA LYS A 98 2.76 -11.13 2.34
C LYS A 98 3.81 -10.68 3.34
N GLN A 99 4.00 -9.37 3.48
CA GLN A 99 4.99 -8.75 4.35
C GLN A 99 4.49 -8.51 5.76
N VAL A 100 3.20 -8.79 6.03
CA VAL A 100 2.59 -8.60 7.34
C VAL A 100 2.20 -9.92 7.99
N GLU A 101 1.88 -9.87 9.27
CA GLU A 101 1.31 -10.96 10.05
C GLU A 101 0.33 -10.39 11.08
N LYS A 102 -0.67 -11.19 11.47
CA LYS A 102 -1.67 -10.76 12.45
C LYS A 102 -1.02 -10.61 13.82
N ILE A 103 -1.27 -9.49 14.48
CA ILE A 103 -0.90 -9.27 15.88
C ILE A 103 -1.81 -10.17 16.70
N LYS A 104 -1.21 -11.10 17.44
CA LYS A 104 -1.94 -11.95 18.40
C LYS A 104 -2.25 -11.15 19.64
#